data_AF-A0A7S1Y1K0-F1
#
_entry.id   AF-A0A7S1Y1K0-F1
#
_cell.length_a   1.000
_cell.length_b   1.000
_cell.length_c   1.000
_cell.angle_alpha   90.00
_cell.angle_beta   90.00
_cell.angle_gamma   90.00
#
_symmetry.space_group_name_H-M   'P 1'
#
loop_
_entity.id
_entity.type
_entity.pdbx_description
1 polymer ?
#
loop_
_entity_poly.entity_id
_entity_poly.type
_entity_poly.pdbx_seq_one_letter_code
_entity_poly.pdbx_strand_id
1 'polypeptide(L)'
;AFLAAGLADSHQFDASVWEESLSPYLADILLKKDDSDGVAGKIVDDFRQATELATLGGDDAESYGGDDDDGAEELCNLRFNLAYGGKILLHQTKLRLLRGHRYGLVGQNGAGKTTLM
;
A
#
# COMPACT_ATOMS: atom_id res chain seq x y z
N ALA A 1 -4.66 -16.31 14.91
CA ALA A 1 -4.11 -16.33 13.54
C ALA A 1 -5.19 -16.29 12.45
N PHE A 2 -6.28 -17.09 12.52
CA PHE A 2 -7.30 -17.12 11.47
C PHE A 2 -8.14 -15.83 11.32
N LEU A 3 -8.38 -15.08 12.40
CA LEU A 3 -9.17 -13.84 12.37
C LEU A 3 -8.52 -12.74 11.51
N ALA A 4 -7.25 -12.43 11.77
CA ALA A 4 -6.53 -11.42 11.01
C ALA A 4 -6.32 -11.82 9.53
N ALA A 5 -6.07 -13.10 9.26
CA ALA A 5 -6.02 -13.61 7.89
C ALA A 5 -7.37 -13.45 7.16
N GLY A 6 -8.49 -13.67 7.85
CA GLY A 6 -9.83 -13.43 7.30
C GLY A 6 -10.12 -11.95 7.05
N LEU A 7 -9.70 -11.06 7.95
CA LEU A 7 -9.82 -9.61 7.73
C LEU A 7 -9.01 -9.16 6.52
N ALA A 8 -7.78 -9.67 6.38
CA ALA A 8 -6.92 -9.40 5.24
C ALA A 8 -7.52 -9.90 3.92
N ASP A 9 -8.04 -11.13 3.88
CA ASP A 9 -8.73 -11.69 2.71
C ASP A 9 -9.96 -10.87 2.31
N SER A 10 -10.66 -10.29 3.30
CA SER A 10 -11.78 -9.36 3.07
C SER A 10 -11.36 -7.92 2.71
N HIS A 11 -10.05 -7.65 2.56
CA HIS A 11 -9.48 -6.32 2.31
C HIS A 11 -9.88 -5.24 3.34
N GLN A 12 -10.22 -5.65 4.56
CA GLN A 12 -10.64 -4.73 5.61
C GLN A 12 -9.43 -4.35 6.47
N PHE A 13 -8.86 -3.16 6.27
CA PHE A 13 -7.64 -2.68 6.96
C PHE A 13 -7.90 -1.48 7.90
N ASP A 14 -9.15 -1.26 8.32
CA ASP A 14 -9.47 -0.23 9.30
C ASP A 14 -8.91 -0.56 10.69
N ALA A 15 -8.21 0.40 11.30
CA ALA A 15 -7.52 0.23 12.58
C ALA A 15 -8.48 -0.24 13.69
N SER A 16 -9.64 0.41 13.81
CA SER A 16 -10.65 0.11 14.83
C SER A 16 -11.16 -1.32 14.75
N VAL A 17 -11.33 -1.86 13.54
CA VAL A 17 -11.82 -3.24 13.32
C VAL A 17 -10.76 -4.27 13.73
N TRP A 18 -9.49 -3.98 13.45
CA TRP A 18 -8.38 -4.83 13.88
C TRP A 18 -8.17 -4.79 15.38
N GLU A 19 -8.27 -3.62 16.00
CA GLU A 19 -8.20 -3.48 17.45
C GLU A 19 -9.35 -4.21 18.14
N GLU A 20 -10.60 -4.00 17.74
CA GLU A 20 -11.76 -4.67 18.35
C GLU A 20 -11.69 -6.20 18.23
N SER A 21 -11.20 -6.70 17.10
CA SER A 21 -11.14 -8.15 16.83
C SER A 21 -9.94 -8.85 17.48
N LEU A 22 -8.79 -8.18 17.61
CA LEU A 22 -7.56 -8.77 18.15
C LEU A 22 -7.33 -8.47 19.63
N SER A 23 -7.81 -7.34 20.14
CA SER A 23 -7.68 -6.94 21.55
C SER A 23 -8.09 -8.02 22.56
N PRO A 24 -9.24 -8.72 22.44
CA PRO A 24 -9.63 -9.72 23.44
C PRO A 24 -8.68 -10.92 23.51
N TYR A 25 -7.99 -11.26 22.41
CA TYR A 25 -7.03 -12.35 22.37
C TYR A 25 -5.61 -11.91 22.77
N LEU A 26 -5.25 -10.67 22.46
CA LEU A 26 -3.95 -10.12 22.81
C LEU A 26 -3.85 -9.76 24.29
N ALA A 27 -4.96 -9.36 24.92
CA ALA A 27 -5.02 -9.15 26.36
C ALA A 27 -4.53 -10.38 27.13
N ASP A 28 -4.96 -11.58 26.74
CA ASP A 28 -4.61 -12.82 27.46
C ASP A 28 -3.16 -13.28 27.21
N ILE A 29 -2.59 -12.93 26.05
CA ILE A 29 -1.23 -13.34 25.65
C ILE A 29 -0.17 -12.34 26.13
N LEU A 30 -0.48 -11.04 26.16
CA LEU A 30 0.47 -9.96 26.46
C LEU A 30 0.41 -9.45 27.90
N LEU A 31 -0.61 -9.79 28.70
CA LEU A 31 -0.74 -9.26 30.06
C LEU A 31 -0.16 -10.15 31.16
N LYS A 32 1.10 -9.88 31.52
CA LYS A 32 1.40 -9.58 32.93
C LYS A 32 1.03 -8.11 33.19
N LYS A 33 -0.27 -7.90 33.42
CA LYS A 33 -1.03 -6.79 34.04
C LYS A 33 -0.62 -5.31 33.95
N ASP A 34 0.60 -4.88 33.62
CA ASP A 34 1.02 -3.49 33.90
C ASP A 34 1.35 -2.59 32.70
N ASP A 35 1.18 -3.02 31.44
CA ASP A 35 1.34 -2.14 30.26
C ASP A 35 0.48 -2.58 29.05
N SER A 36 -0.83 -2.75 29.24
CA SER A 36 -1.73 -3.35 28.24
C SER A 36 -2.00 -2.51 27.01
N ASP A 37 -2.37 -1.23 27.22
CA ASP A 37 -3.08 -0.48 26.17
C ASP A 37 -2.14 0.00 25.07
N GLY A 38 -0.94 0.46 25.44
CA GLY A 38 -0.01 1.05 24.47
C GLY A 38 0.75 0.03 23.63
N VAL A 39 1.02 -1.16 24.17
CA VAL A 39 1.83 -2.18 23.49
C VAL A 39 0.97 -3.06 22.61
N ALA A 40 -0.25 -3.41 23.06
CA ALA A 40 -1.16 -4.22 22.26
C ALA A 40 -1.60 -3.48 20.99
N GLY A 41 -1.96 -2.19 21.08
CA GLY A 41 -2.32 -1.38 19.92
C GLY A 41 -1.20 -1.30 18.88
N LYS A 42 0.05 -1.05 19.32
CA LYS A 42 1.21 -1.05 18.42
C LYS A 42 1.43 -2.37 17.70
N ILE A 43 1.33 -3.49 18.42
CA ILE A 43 1.50 -4.82 17.81
C ILE A 43 0.38 -5.12 16.81
N VAL A 44 -0.86 -4.72 17.11
CA VAL A 44 -2.00 -4.83 16.17
C VAL A 44 -1.75 -4.00 14.93
N ASP A 45 -1.30 -2.75 15.11
CA ASP A 45 -1.00 -1.85 14.00
C ASP A 45 0.15 -2.35 13.12
N ASP A 46 1.25 -2.81 13.73
CA ASP A 46 2.38 -3.37 13.01
C ASP A 46 1.94 -4.62 12.23
N PHE A 47 1.14 -5.48 12.85
CA PHE A 47 0.64 -6.69 12.20
C PHE A 47 -0.35 -6.38 11.08
N ARG A 48 -1.23 -5.39 11.27
CA ARG A 48 -2.14 -4.87 10.23
C ARG A 48 -1.36 -4.32 9.05
N GLN A 49 -0.37 -3.45 9.28
CA GLN A 49 0.47 -2.87 8.22
C GLN A 49 1.27 -3.93 7.46
N ALA A 50 1.89 -4.87 8.18
CA ALA A 50 2.63 -5.96 7.55
C ALA A 50 1.71 -6.86 6.71
N THR A 51 0.47 -7.08 7.18
CA THR A 51 -0.51 -7.88 6.45
C THR A 51 -1.05 -7.13 5.24
N GLU A 52 -1.37 -5.84 5.37
CA GLU A 52 -1.76 -4.97 4.25
C GLU A 52 -0.70 -4.98 3.15
N LEU A 53 0.58 -4.82 3.52
CA LEU A 53 1.71 -4.89 2.60
C LEU A 53 1.80 -6.26 1.90
N ALA A 54 1.62 -7.36 2.63
CA ALA A 54 1.71 -8.70 2.08
C ALA A 54 0.49 -9.07 1.20
N THR A 55 -0.71 -8.61 1.56
CA THR A 55 -1.98 -8.96 0.91
C THR A 55 -2.26 -8.10 -0.32
N LEU A 56 -1.96 -6.80 -0.28
CA LEU A 56 -2.12 -5.92 -1.44
C LEU A 56 -0.99 -6.07 -2.46
N GLY A 57 -0.06 -7.00 -2.20
CA GLY A 57 1.15 -7.18 -2.99
C GLY A 57 2.10 -6.01 -2.74
N GLY A 58 3.29 -6.33 -2.24
CA GLY A 58 4.47 -5.55 -2.56
C GLY A 58 4.70 -5.61 -4.07
N ASP A 59 3.90 -4.86 -4.84
CA ASP A 59 4.17 -4.57 -6.23
C ASP A 59 5.35 -3.59 -6.26
N ASP A 60 6.51 -4.18 -6.45
CA ASP A 60 7.72 -3.60 -6.99
C ASP A 60 8.21 -2.33 -6.28
N ALA A 61 8.96 -2.60 -5.22
CA ALA A 61 10.12 -1.81 -4.85
C ALA A 61 10.99 -1.53 -6.09
N GLU A 62 10.80 -0.38 -6.70
CA GLU A 62 11.82 0.67 -6.73
C GLU A 62 11.09 2.01 -6.67
N SER A 63 11.23 2.73 -5.56
CA SER A 63 11.12 4.19 -5.65
C SER A 63 12.24 4.62 -6.59
N TYR A 64 11.93 4.84 -7.88
CA TYR A 64 12.78 5.64 -8.75
C TYR A 64 12.73 7.08 -8.22
N GLY A 65 13.59 7.31 -7.23
CA GLY A 65 13.60 8.44 -6.33
C GLY A 65 14.29 7.93 -5.08
N GLY A 66 15.62 7.98 -5.09
CA GLY A 66 16.43 7.81 -3.87
C GLY A 66 16.01 8.85 -2.83
N ASP A 67 16.63 8.81 -1.66
CA ASP A 67 16.38 9.70 -0.51
C ASP A 67 16.53 11.22 -0.79
N ASP A 68 16.66 11.63 -2.06
CA ASP A 68 16.66 12.99 -2.58
C ASP A 68 15.22 13.55 -2.81
N ASP A 69 14.20 13.02 -2.13
CA ASP A 69 12.87 13.65 -2.08
C ASP A 69 12.96 14.81 -1.08
N ASP A 70 13.54 15.93 -1.52
CA ASP A 70 13.75 17.21 -0.79
C ASP A 70 12.42 17.90 -0.38
N GLY A 71 11.41 17.13 0.05
CA GLY A 71 10.06 17.62 0.29
C GLY A 71 9.37 18.10 -0.98
N ALA A 72 9.69 17.50 -2.14
CA ALA A 72 9.08 17.90 -3.39
C ALA A 72 7.56 17.62 -3.35
N GLU A 73 6.78 18.61 -3.77
CA GLU A 73 5.33 18.50 -3.81
C GLU A 73 4.88 17.35 -4.72
N GLU A 74 4.16 16.38 -4.18
CA GLU A 74 3.57 15.29 -4.94
C GLU A 74 2.40 15.80 -5.77
N LEU A 75 2.54 15.72 -7.10
CA LEU A 75 1.51 16.18 -8.04
C LEU A 75 0.47 15.09 -8.34
N CYS A 76 0.90 13.83 -8.37
CA CYS A 76 0.03 12.71 -8.71
C CYS A 76 0.59 11.42 -8.09
N ASN A 77 -0.27 10.60 -7.53
CA ASN A 77 0.04 9.24 -7.06
C ASN A 77 -1.23 8.40 -7.15
N LEU A 78 -1.43 7.81 -8.32
CA LEU A 78 -2.65 7.12 -8.67
C LEU A 78 -2.32 5.77 -9.30
N ARG A 79 -3.19 4.79 -9.04
CA ARG A 79 -3.23 3.52 -9.77
C ARG A 79 -4.30 3.63 -10.85
N PHE A 80 -3.95 3.38 -12.10
CA PHE A 80 -4.88 3.51 -13.21
C PHE A 80 -4.75 2.38 -14.24
N ASN A 81 -5.83 2.20 -15.00
CA ASN A 81 -5.89 1.33 -16.15
C ASN A 81 -6.01 2.21 -17.39
N LEU A 82 -5.30 1.87 -18.46
CA LEU A 82 -5.42 2.57 -19.75
C LEU A 82 -5.73 1.55 -20.82
N ALA A 83 -6.86 1.74 -21.51
CA ALA A 83 -7.26 0.93 -22.65
C ALA A 83 -7.63 1.85 -23.83
N TYR A 84 -7.21 1.47 -25.03
CA TYR A 84 -7.49 2.22 -26.24
C TYR A 84 -7.83 1.25 -27.39
N GLY A 85 -8.90 1.53 -28.12
CA GLY A 85 -9.31 0.71 -29.26
C GLY A 85 -9.57 -0.77 -28.92
N GLY A 86 -10.06 -1.07 -27.72
CA GLY A 86 -10.32 -2.44 -27.25
C GLY A 86 -9.09 -3.20 -26.75
N LYS A 87 -7.90 -2.58 -26.75
CA LYS A 87 -6.67 -3.16 -26.19
C LYS A 87 -6.33 -2.51 -24.85
N ILE A 88 -6.07 -3.31 -23.83
CA ILE A 88 -5.50 -2.83 -22.56
C ILE A 88 -4.01 -2.53 -22.81
N LEU A 89 -3.62 -1.28 -22.59
CA LEU A 89 -2.25 -0.80 -22.74
C LEU A 89 -1.52 -0.81 -21.39
N LEU A 90 -2.20 -0.40 -20.32
CA LEU A 90 -1.71 -0.40 -18.96
C LEU A 90 -2.76 -1.04 -18.05
N HIS A 91 -2.32 -1.95 -17.19
CA HIS A 91 -3.17 -2.60 -16.19
C HIS A 91 -2.60 -2.32 -14.80
N GLN A 92 -3.46 -1.80 -13.91
CA GLN A 92 -3.17 -1.45 -12.52
C GLN A 92 -1.82 -0.74 -12.31
N THR A 93 -1.44 0.14 -13.24
CA THR A 93 -0.13 0.79 -13.22
C THR A 93 -0.15 1.97 -12.26
N LYS A 94 0.88 2.08 -11.42
CA LYS A 94 1.09 3.22 -10.50
C LYS A 94 1.83 4.34 -11.23
N LEU A 95 1.28 5.55 -11.22
CA LEU A 95 1.94 6.77 -11.71
C LEU A 95 2.14 7.72 -10.54
N ARG A 96 3.41 7.93 -10.17
CA ARG A 96 3.83 8.94 -9.19
C ARG A 96 4.59 10.06 -9.91
N LEU A 97 4.16 11.30 -9.73
CA LEU A 97 4.80 12.49 -10.29
C LEU A 97 5.10 13.48 -9.17
N LEU A 98 6.35 13.91 -9.08
CA LEU A 98 6.84 14.91 -8.15
C LEU A 98 7.12 16.20 -8.90
N ARG A 99 6.85 17.33 -8.26
CA ARG A 99 7.15 18.64 -8.83
C ARG A 99 8.66 18.83 -8.96
N GLY A 100 9.09 19.53 -10.02
CA GLY A 100 10.51 19.83 -10.28
C GLY A 100 11.31 18.70 -10.93
N HIS A 101 10.73 17.50 -11.05
CA HIS A 101 11.37 16.35 -11.68
C HIS A 101 11.07 16.29 -13.18
N ARG A 102 12.02 15.75 -13.97
CA ARG A 102 11.86 15.53 -15.41
C ARG A 102 11.71 14.04 -15.70
N TYR A 103 10.57 13.65 -16.25
CA TYR A 103 10.23 12.27 -16.56
C TYR A 103 10.33 12.01 -18.06
N GLY A 104 10.87 10.84 -18.44
CA GLY A 104 10.94 10.37 -19.83
C GLY A 104 10.21 9.04 -19.98
N LEU A 105 9.24 8.98 -20.89
CA LEU A 105 8.49 7.75 -21.18
C LEU A 105 9.17 6.96 -22.30
N VAL A 106 9.72 5.80 -21.96
CA VAL A 106 10.44 4.91 -22.90
C VAL A 106 9.69 3.59 -23.06
N GLY A 107 9.72 3.03 -24.26
CA GLY A 107 9.05 1.76 -24.57
C GLY A 107 8.96 1.51 -26.07
N GLN A 108 8.54 0.31 -26.46
CA GLN A 108 8.41 -0.07 -27.87
C GLN A 108 7.36 0.77 -28.61
N ASN A 109 7.48 0.87 -29.94
CA ASN A 109 6.46 1.53 -30.75
C ASN A 109 5.13 0.76 -30.64
N GLY A 110 4.04 1.48 -30.36
CA GLY A 110 2.73 0.87 -30.10
C GLY A 110 2.47 0.45 -28.64
N ALA A 111 3.40 0.72 -27.71
CA ALA A 111 3.20 0.45 -26.28
C ALA A 111 2.24 1.43 -25.57
N GLY A 112 1.68 2.41 -26.28
CA GLY A 112 0.76 3.39 -25.68
C GLY A 112 1.40 4.68 -25.17
N LYS A 113 2.66 4.97 -25.53
CA LYS A 113 3.38 6.17 -25.05
C LYS A 113 2.67 7.49 -25.36
N THR A 114 2.26 7.69 -26.62
CA THR A 114 1.46 8.86 -27.04
C THR A 114 0.03 8.79 -26.53
N THR A 115 -0.46 7.60 -26.16
CA THR A 115 -1.79 7.43 -25.56
C THR A 115 -1.79 7.81 -24.08
N LEU A 116 -0.63 7.81 -23.43
CA LEU A 116 -0.45 8.19 -22.03
C LEU A 116 -0.22 9.71 -21.85
N MET A 117 0.35 10.39 -22.86
CA MET A 117 0.57 11.84 -22.88
C MET A 117 -0.67 12.60 -23.34
#